data_AF-A0AAD6H484-F1
#
_entry.id   AF-A0AAD6H484-F1
#
_cell.length_a   1.000
_cell.length_b   1.000
_cell.length_c   1.000
_cell.angle_alpha   90.00
_cell.angle_beta   90.00
_cell.angle_gamma   90.00
#
_symmetry.space_group_name_H-M   'P 1'
#
loop_
_entity.id
_entity.type
_entity.pdbx_description
1 polymer ?
#
loop_
_entity_poly.entity_id
_entity_poly.type
_entity_poly.pdbx_seq_one_letter_code
_entity_poly.pdbx_strand_id
1 'polypeptide(L)'
;MATTTSPSTDLPSDENNWNDWTARYQVSGSTIHDATLTSASTISEKQYLLFQILWTSGSGRRLRLTQYDLETWKREADKLLETFRSWDKYRQSFPSGPIREGTFALAKRYQSQASESKDEIFQSNVAFSPIANRTRSKMGSLEQKLREAQLETPTKSTGKPSDLLEVDGTPDAGDSPFYSPGPDEIAHLMYPQTKDEQIVNTALVDFLNALSMHFLQASDWTLHRKSFKAAFQHTSFEARTDGYLEDGGSSERVRALIEVKPMLREKKKNPIRMQEAAQMVAWIKSDPDPRGALNLPGRRLHISQDRHQIFITFAEYDESYIQYLNNTLPPKSPRPFLKMHEFGPWNTMARSDMEDIGGILLAIALRAYSDAHPSKPSSNKQKGG
;
A
#
# COMPACT_ATOMS: atom_id res chain seq x y z
N MET A 1 -32.70 -14.88 27.42
CA MET A 1 -32.86 -14.09 26.18
C MET A 1 -31.49 -13.91 25.59
N ALA A 2 -31.18 -14.61 24.49
CA ALA A 2 -29.92 -14.44 23.80
C ALA A 2 -29.96 -13.09 23.09
N THR A 3 -29.09 -12.17 23.50
CA THR A 3 -28.81 -10.94 22.76
C THR A 3 -28.20 -11.34 21.42
N THR A 4 -29.01 -11.37 20.38
CA THR A 4 -28.56 -11.39 18.99
C THR A 4 -27.88 -10.05 18.70
N THR A 5 -26.60 -9.97 19.04
CA THR A 5 -25.71 -8.94 18.53
C THR A 5 -25.69 -9.08 17.02
N SER A 6 -26.19 -8.06 16.32
CA SER A 6 -26.03 -7.94 14.87
C SER A 6 -24.56 -8.17 14.50
N PRO A 7 -24.25 -9.03 13.52
CA PRO A 7 -22.86 -9.33 13.17
C PRO A 7 -22.16 -8.04 12.75
N SER A 8 -20.98 -7.80 13.33
CA SER A 8 -20.14 -6.64 12.98
C SER A 8 -19.91 -6.61 11.47
N THR A 9 -20.14 -5.46 10.86
CA THR A 9 -19.84 -5.22 9.44
C THR A 9 -18.38 -4.86 9.21
N ASP A 10 -17.62 -4.59 10.27
CA ASP A 10 -16.19 -4.34 10.18
C ASP A 10 -15.40 -5.64 10.01
N LEU A 11 -14.25 -5.55 9.35
CA LEU A 11 -13.33 -6.69 9.21
C LEU A 11 -12.99 -7.33 10.57
N PRO A 12 -12.78 -8.65 10.63
CA PRO A 12 -12.46 -9.36 11.86
C PRO A 12 -11.28 -8.74 12.63
N SER A 13 -11.50 -8.43 13.90
CA SER A 13 -10.44 -7.87 14.76
C SER A 13 -9.81 -8.90 15.71
N ASP A 14 -10.47 -10.05 15.88
CA ASP A 14 -10.03 -11.19 16.67
C ASP A 14 -10.45 -12.52 16.00
N GLU A 15 -9.92 -13.62 16.53
CA GLU A 15 -10.16 -14.96 15.99
C GLU A 15 -11.64 -15.39 16.07
N ASN A 16 -12.40 -14.94 17.07
CA ASN A 16 -13.82 -15.28 17.18
C ASN A 16 -14.62 -14.62 16.05
N ASN A 17 -14.40 -13.31 15.82
CA ASN A 17 -15.01 -12.60 14.70
C ASN A 17 -14.59 -13.20 13.36
N TRP A 18 -13.32 -13.63 13.24
CA TRP A 18 -12.83 -14.25 12.03
C TRP A 18 -13.52 -15.59 11.77
N ASN A 19 -13.71 -16.42 12.80
CA ASN A 19 -14.45 -17.67 12.71
C ASN A 19 -15.91 -17.45 12.28
N ASP A 20 -16.59 -16.44 12.85
CA ASP A 20 -17.95 -16.07 12.45
C ASP A 20 -18.03 -15.67 10.96
N TRP A 21 -17.05 -14.89 10.48
CA TRP A 21 -16.96 -14.50 9.08
C TRP A 21 -16.69 -15.70 8.17
N THR A 22 -15.77 -16.59 8.53
CA THR A 22 -15.52 -17.77 7.69
C THR A 22 -16.72 -18.71 7.60
N ALA A 23 -17.51 -18.83 8.66
CA ALA A 23 -18.76 -19.58 8.63
C ALA A 23 -19.77 -18.90 7.70
N ARG A 24 -19.93 -17.58 7.83
CA ARG A 24 -20.83 -16.77 6.98
C ARG A 24 -20.48 -16.87 5.49
N TYR A 25 -19.20 -16.83 5.15
CA TYR A 25 -18.71 -16.88 3.77
C TYR A 25 -18.37 -18.31 3.29
N GLN A 26 -18.63 -19.33 4.10
CA GLN A 26 -18.46 -20.76 3.79
C GLN A 26 -17.01 -21.16 3.45
N VAL A 27 -16.04 -20.70 4.24
CA VAL A 27 -14.59 -20.95 4.04
C VAL A 27 -13.87 -21.46 5.30
N SER A 28 -14.57 -21.87 6.37
CA SER A 28 -13.98 -22.23 7.67
C SER A 28 -12.93 -23.36 7.65
N GLY A 29 -12.97 -24.24 6.65
CA GLY A 29 -12.01 -25.34 6.47
C GLY A 29 -11.10 -25.18 5.25
N SER A 30 -11.17 -24.04 4.56
CA SER A 30 -10.40 -23.78 3.35
C SER A 30 -9.09 -23.07 3.65
N THR A 31 -8.07 -23.34 2.83
CA THR A 31 -6.81 -22.60 2.87
C THR A 31 -6.60 -21.81 1.58
N ILE A 32 -5.69 -20.83 1.62
CA ILE A 32 -5.28 -20.10 0.41
C ILE A 32 -4.66 -21.02 -0.66
N HIS A 33 -4.17 -22.21 -0.27
CA HIS A 33 -3.56 -23.18 -1.18
C HIS A 33 -4.58 -24.01 -1.95
N ASP A 34 -5.72 -24.31 -1.33
CA ASP A 34 -6.78 -25.16 -1.91
C ASP A 34 -7.81 -24.37 -2.73
N ALA A 35 -7.88 -23.05 -2.51
CA ALA A 35 -8.91 -22.23 -3.09
C ALA A 35 -8.60 -21.86 -4.55
N THR A 36 -9.53 -22.19 -5.45
CA THR A 36 -9.56 -21.64 -6.81
C THR A 36 -9.99 -20.18 -6.74
N LEU A 37 -9.01 -19.28 -6.62
CA LEU A 37 -9.28 -17.84 -6.64
C LEU A 37 -9.69 -17.43 -8.05
N THR A 38 -10.97 -17.11 -8.24
CA THR A 38 -11.46 -16.49 -9.47
C THR A 38 -10.78 -15.14 -9.65
N SER A 39 -10.31 -14.86 -10.87
CA SER A 39 -9.79 -13.55 -11.24
C SER A 39 -10.90 -12.50 -11.06
N ALA A 40 -10.75 -11.64 -10.07
CA ALA A 40 -11.57 -10.46 -9.87
C ALA A 40 -10.64 -9.26 -9.76
N SER A 41 -11.03 -8.13 -10.33
CA SER A 41 -10.31 -6.85 -10.24
C SER A 41 -10.24 -6.28 -8.82
N THR A 42 -10.99 -6.88 -7.89
CA THR A 42 -11.07 -6.53 -6.47
C THR A 42 -10.96 -7.81 -5.63
N ILE A 43 -10.28 -7.73 -4.50
CA ILE A 43 -10.24 -8.81 -3.52
C ILE A 43 -11.64 -9.01 -2.91
N SER A 44 -12.13 -10.25 -2.95
CA SER A 44 -13.38 -10.67 -2.29
C SER A 44 -13.17 -10.99 -0.82
N GLU A 45 -14.25 -11.00 -0.02
CA GLU A 45 -14.20 -11.34 1.39
C GLU A 45 -13.74 -12.79 1.61
N LYS A 46 -14.11 -13.71 0.71
CA LYS A 46 -13.60 -15.08 0.73
C LYS A 46 -12.09 -15.11 0.61
N GLN A 47 -11.53 -14.41 -0.38
CA GLN A 47 -10.08 -14.32 -0.59
C GLN A 47 -9.38 -13.67 0.60
N TYR A 48 -9.94 -12.58 1.15
CA TYR A 48 -9.40 -11.92 2.34
C TYR A 48 -9.35 -12.84 3.55
N LEU A 49 -10.43 -13.61 3.80
CA LEU A 49 -10.47 -14.52 4.94
C LEU A 49 -9.41 -15.62 4.82
N LEU A 50 -9.16 -16.12 3.60
CA LEU A 50 -8.10 -17.11 3.35
C LEU A 50 -6.69 -16.58 3.63
N PHE A 51 -6.48 -15.28 3.78
CA PHE A 51 -5.19 -14.75 4.23
C PHE A 51 -4.99 -14.83 5.75
N GLN A 52 -6.00 -15.23 6.52
CA GLN A 52 -5.97 -15.29 7.99
C GLN A 52 -5.50 -13.96 8.59
N ILE A 53 -6.27 -12.91 8.33
CA ILE A 53 -5.94 -11.54 8.75
C ILE A 53 -6.88 -11.08 9.86
N LEU A 54 -6.31 -10.41 10.86
CA LEU A 54 -7.03 -9.65 11.87
C LEU A 54 -6.72 -8.17 11.69
N TRP A 55 -7.74 -7.32 11.71
CA TRP A 55 -7.60 -5.88 11.54
C TRP A 55 -8.02 -5.12 12.79
N THR A 56 -7.12 -4.30 13.31
CA THR A 56 -7.41 -3.40 14.45
C THR A 56 -7.15 -1.96 14.05
N SER A 57 -7.95 -1.05 14.59
CA SER A 57 -7.83 0.38 14.33
C SER A 57 -7.75 1.18 15.62
N GLY A 58 -6.92 2.22 15.62
CA GLY A 58 -6.81 3.18 16.72
C GLY A 58 -6.55 4.59 16.22
N SER A 59 -6.87 5.57 17.05
CA SER A 59 -6.46 6.96 16.79
C SER A 59 -4.93 7.06 16.71
N GLY A 60 -4.39 8.02 15.95
CA GLY A 60 -2.94 8.29 15.92
C GLY A 60 -2.30 8.41 17.32
N ARG A 61 -3.01 9.04 18.27
CA ARG A 61 -2.57 9.17 19.67
C ARG A 61 -2.39 7.85 20.45
N ARG A 62 -2.95 6.74 19.94
CA ARG A 62 -2.81 5.40 20.53
C ARG A 62 -1.59 4.65 20.01
N LEU A 63 -0.90 5.19 18.99
CA LEU A 63 0.33 4.61 18.46
C LEU A 63 1.43 4.66 19.51
N ARG A 64 1.86 3.49 19.99
CA ARG A 64 2.97 3.36 20.93
C ARG A 64 4.25 3.10 20.14
N LEU A 65 5.07 4.14 19.97
CA LEU A 65 6.31 4.06 19.18
C LEU A 65 7.31 3.02 19.71
N THR A 66 7.28 2.71 21.00
CA THR A 66 8.11 1.67 21.62
C THR A 66 7.80 0.27 21.11
N GLN A 67 6.54 -0.02 20.77
CA GLN A 67 6.13 -1.33 20.23
C GLN A 67 6.73 -1.60 18.85
N TYR A 68 7.06 -0.54 18.11
CA TYR A 68 7.56 -0.61 16.73
C TYR A 68 9.01 -0.14 16.61
N ASP A 69 9.71 0.02 17.74
CA ASP A 69 11.10 0.50 17.80
C ASP A 69 11.29 1.79 16.97
N LEU A 70 10.41 2.76 17.23
CA LEU A 70 10.43 4.09 16.62
C LEU A 70 10.72 5.20 17.64
N GLU A 71 10.71 4.92 18.95
CA GLU A 71 10.85 5.96 19.98
C GLU A 71 12.19 6.72 19.88
N THR A 72 13.31 6.01 19.74
CA THR A 72 14.63 6.64 19.58
C THR A 72 14.73 7.42 18.28
N TRP A 73 14.22 6.85 17.18
CA TRP A 73 14.21 7.49 15.86
C TRP A 73 13.31 8.72 15.82
N LYS A 74 12.18 8.72 16.53
CA LYS A 74 11.29 9.88 16.66
C LYS A 74 11.98 11.02 17.38
N ARG A 75 12.69 10.75 18.48
CA ARG A 75 13.48 11.78 19.17
C ARG A 75 14.53 12.39 18.27
N GLU A 76 15.18 11.59 17.43
CA GLU A 76 16.18 12.10 16.49
C GLU A 76 15.56 12.89 15.34
N ALA A 77 14.48 12.38 14.75
CA ALA A 77 13.69 13.09 13.74
C ALA A 77 13.19 14.45 14.25
N ASP A 78 12.71 14.52 15.49
CA ASP A 78 12.22 15.77 16.07
C ASP A 78 13.33 16.81 16.22
N LYS A 79 14.54 16.42 16.63
CA LYS A 79 15.71 17.32 16.68
C LYS A 79 16.09 17.84 15.30
N LEU A 80 16.10 16.95 14.31
CA LEU A 80 16.40 17.33 12.92
C LEU A 80 15.36 18.33 12.40
N LEU A 81 14.08 18.06 12.62
CA LEU A 81 12.99 18.94 12.21
C LEU A 81 12.98 20.29 12.94
N GLU A 82 13.37 20.33 14.22
CA GLU A 82 13.46 21.58 15.01
C GLU A 82 14.44 22.59 14.38
N THR A 83 15.55 22.11 13.80
CA THR A 83 16.53 22.96 13.13
C THR A 83 16.23 23.21 11.65
N PHE A 84 15.25 22.50 11.07
CA PHE A 84 14.96 22.55 9.65
C PHE A 84 14.05 23.73 9.28
N ARG A 85 14.64 24.81 8.76
CA ARG A 85 13.91 26.04 8.41
C ARG A 85 12.73 25.85 7.45
N SER A 86 12.84 24.95 6.47
CA SER A 86 11.72 24.69 5.54
C SER A 86 10.54 24.02 6.24
N TRP A 87 10.79 23.18 7.24
CA TRP A 87 9.74 22.60 8.09
C TRP A 87 9.04 23.66 8.93
N ASP A 88 9.80 24.59 9.52
CA ASP A 88 9.23 25.71 10.26
C ASP A 88 8.29 26.57 9.40
N LYS A 89 8.72 26.92 8.17
CA LYS A 89 7.86 27.60 7.19
C LYS A 89 6.61 26.80 6.85
N TYR A 90 6.72 25.47 6.71
CA TYR A 90 5.56 24.60 6.48
C TYR A 90 4.55 24.67 7.63
N ARG A 91 5.01 24.57 8.89
CA ARG A 91 4.14 24.69 10.07
C ARG A 91 3.45 26.05 10.17
N GLN A 92 4.15 27.13 9.81
CA GLN A 92 3.61 28.49 9.80
C GLN A 92 2.60 28.74 8.66
N SER A 93 2.60 27.91 7.61
CA SER A 93 1.67 28.04 6.48
C SER A 93 0.21 27.74 6.83
N PHE A 94 -0.04 26.94 7.87
CA PHE A 94 -1.41 26.60 8.29
C PHE A 94 -2.21 27.83 8.73
N PRO A 95 -1.68 28.74 9.58
CA PRO A 95 -2.36 30.01 9.87
C PRO A 95 -2.10 31.11 8.84
N SER A 96 -0.95 31.11 8.17
CA SER A 96 -0.48 32.28 7.39
C SER A 96 -0.79 32.22 5.89
N GLY A 97 -1.32 31.10 5.40
CA GLY A 97 -1.64 30.91 3.98
C GLY A 97 -0.54 30.19 3.19
N PRO A 98 -0.64 30.14 1.85
CA PRO A 98 0.13 29.24 1.02
C PRO A 98 1.63 29.57 0.98
N ILE A 99 2.44 28.52 0.87
CA ILE A 99 3.89 28.62 0.66
C ILE A 99 4.14 28.82 -0.84
N ARG A 100 4.80 29.92 -1.21
CA ARG A 100 5.06 30.24 -2.63
C ARG A 100 6.27 29.49 -3.20
N GLU A 101 7.27 29.19 -2.36
CA GLU A 101 8.53 28.54 -2.75
C GLU A 101 9.15 27.77 -1.57
N GLY A 102 10.03 26.81 -1.88
CA GLY A 102 10.78 26.02 -0.90
C GLY A 102 10.35 24.55 -0.84
N THR A 103 11.04 23.77 0.00
CA THR A 103 10.95 22.31 0.03
C THR A 103 9.52 21.76 0.14
N PHE A 104 8.66 22.39 0.96
CA PHE A 104 7.29 21.93 1.20
C PHE A 104 6.23 22.65 0.36
N ALA A 105 6.62 23.52 -0.59
CA ALA A 105 5.65 24.34 -1.34
C ALA A 105 4.70 23.48 -2.21
N LEU A 106 5.26 22.50 -2.94
CA LEU A 106 4.46 21.57 -3.75
C LEU A 106 3.62 20.64 -2.87
N ALA A 107 4.21 20.05 -1.83
CA ALA A 107 3.49 19.25 -0.85
C ALA A 107 2.27 19.99 -0.29
N LYS A 108 2.42 21.25 0.14
CA LYS A 108 1.30 22.05 0.68
C LYS A 108 0.24 22.35 -0.37
N ARG A 109 0.65 22.62 -1.61
CA ARG A 109 -0.27 22.85 -2.75
C ARG A 109 -1.11 21.60 -3.02
N TYR A 110 -0.47 20.44 -3.17
CA TYR A 110 -1.17 19.19 -3.46
C TYR A 110 -1.99 18.68 -2.28
N GLN A 111 -1.57 18.89 -1.02
CA GLN A 111 -2.41 18.62 0.15
C GLN A 111 -3.72 19.41 0.13
N SER A 112 -3.66 20.68 -0.29
CA SER A 112 -4.86 21.52 -0.43
C SER A 112 -5.78 20.98 -1.54
N GLN A 113 -5.22 20.61 -2.70
CA GLN A 113 -5.99 20.00 -3.79
C GLN A 113 -6.59 18.64 -3.40
N ALA A 114 -5.83 17.78 -2.72
CA ALA A 114 -6.29 16.49 -2.20
C ALA A 114 -7.47 16.66 -1.22
N SER A 115 -7.49 17.74 -0.44
CA SER A 115 -8.61 18.04 0.46
C SER A 115 -9.90 18.44 -0.26
N GLU A 116 -9.78 18.87 -1.52
CA GLU A 116 -10.88 19.28 -2.40
C GLU A 116 -11.31 18.18 -3.37
N SER A 117 -10.54 17.09 -3.51
CA SER A 117 -10.84 15.94 -4.37
C SER A 117 -12.27 15.44 -4.16
N LYS A 118 -12.91 15.10 -5.28
CA LYS A 118 -14.28 14.58 -5.28
C LYS A 118 -14.25 13.08 -4.99
N ASP A 119 -15.36 12.56 -4.47
CA ASP A 119 -15.46 11.11 -4.35
C ASP A 119 -15.57 10.50 -5.74
N GLU A 120 -14.65 9.60 -6.04
CA GLU A 120 -14.63 8.83 -7.28
C GLU A 120 -15.00 7.36 -7.02
N ILE A 121 -15.16 6.59 -8.11
CA ILE A 121 -15.44 5.16 -8.03
C ILE A 121 -14.17 4.46 -7.53
N PHE A 122 -14.33 3.60 -6.50
CA PHE A 122 -13.24 2.80 -5.97
C PHE A 122 -12.70 1.84 -7.04
N GLN A 123 -11.40 1.89 -7.29
CA GLN A 123 -10.67 0.97 -8.17
C GLN A 123 -9.59 0.25 -7.35
N SER A 124 -9.56 -1.08 -7.42
CA SER A 124 -8.58 -1.90 -6.71
C SER A 124 -7.38 -2.19 -7.58
N ASN A 125 -6.19 -2.15 -6.97
CA ASN A 125 -4.92 -2.48 -7.60
C ASN A 125 -4.48 -3.95 -7.36
N VAL A 126 -5.41 -4.84 -7.00
CA VAL A 126 -5.18 -6.27 -6.75
C VAL A 126 -5.83 -7.12 -7.82
N ALA A 127 -5.06 -8.02 -8.43
CA ALA A 127 -5.50 -8.91 -9.50
C ALA A 127 -5.16 -10.38 -9.20
N PHE A 128 -6.19 -11.24 -9.15
CA PHE A 128 -6.02 -12.69 -8.98
C PHE A 128 -5.89 -13.38 -10.34
N SER A 129 -5.04 -14.41 -10.44
CA SER A 129 -4.84 -15.20 -11.66
C SER A 129 -4.75 -16.70 -11.35
N PRO A 130 -5.57 -17.55 -12.00
CA PRO A 130 -5.36 -19.00 -11.97
C PRO A 130 -4.00 -19.37 -12.57
N ILE A 131 -3.28 -20.33 -12.00
CA ILE A 131 -2.04 -20.85 -12.60
C ILE A 131 -2.43 -21.78 -13.76
N ALA A 132 -2.66 -21.20 -14.94
CA ALA A 132 -2.96 -21.95 -16.15
C ALA A 132 -1.67 -22.45 -16.81
N ASN A 133 -1.38 -23.75 -16.67
CA ASN A 133 -0.59 -24.43 -17.70
C ASN A 133 -1.45 -24.51 -18.98
N ARG A 134 -0.94 -23.98 -20.11
CA ARG A 134 -1.52 -23.95 -21.50
C ARG A 134 -2.38 -22.68 -21.79
N THR A 135 -2.36 -21.94 -22.91
CA THR A 135 -1.77 -22.08 -24.27
C THR A 135 -1.58 -20.69 -24.93
N ARG A 136 -0.57 -20.63 -25.81
CA ARG A 136 0.00 -19.53 -26.62
C ARG A 136 -0.87 -19.01 -27.80
N SER A 137 -2.16 -18.73 -27.64
CA SER A 137 -3.03 -18.37 -28.80
C SER A 137 -3.70 -16.97 -28.79
N LYS A 138 -3.45 -16.10 -27.80
CA LYS A 138 -4.13 -14.79 -27.69
C LYS A 138 -3.21 -13.55 -27.77
N MET A 139 -1.96 -13.70 -28.21
CA MET A 139 -1.02 -12.57 -28.34
C MET A 139 -1.37 -11.56 -29.44
N GLY A 140 -2.18 -11.94 -30.44
CA GLY A 140 -2.52 -11.04 -31.57
C GLY A 140 -3.38 -9.82 -31.19
N SER A 141 -4.18 -9.92 -30.13
CA SER A 141 -5.00 -8.79 -29.64
C SER A 141 -4.16 -7.70 -28.94
N LEU A 142 -3.02 -8.07 -28.37
CA LEU A 142 -2.12 -7.15 -27.66
C LEU A 142 -1.34 -6.28 -28.65
N GLU A 143 -0.88 -6.87 -29.76
CA GLU A 143 -0.14 -6.17 -30.82
C GLU A 143 -1.00 -5.10 -31.53
N GLN A 144 -2.30 -5.38 -31.70
CA GLN A 144 -3.23 -4.43 -32.32
C GLN A 144 -3.48 -3.21 -31.42
N LYS A 145 -3.65 -3.42 -30.10
CA LYS A 145 -3.80 -2.34 -29.12
C LYS A 145 -2.51 -1.55 -28.89
N LEU A 146 -1.34 -2.19 -28.98
CA LEU A 146 -0.04 -1.53 -28.94
C LEU A 146 0.17 -0.57 -30.12
N ARG A 147 -0.33 -0.91 -31.32
CA ARG A 147 -0.30 -0.02 -32.48
C ARG A 147 -1.22 1.19 -32.33
N GLU A 148 -2.41 1.01 -31.77
CA GLU A 148 -3.34 2.12 -31.51
C GLU A 148 -2.79 3.09 -30.46
N ALA A 149 -2.19 2.59 -29.38
CA ALA A 149 -1.60 3.42 -28.32
C ALA A 149 -0.33 4.19 -28.76
N GLN A 150 0.47 3.64 -29.68
CA GLN A 150 1.65 4.33 -30.22
C GLN A 150 1.30 5.44 -31.23
N LEU A 151 0.09 5.42 -31.81
CA LEU A 151 -0.35 6.42 -32.80
C LEU A 151 -0.91 7.70 -32.17
N GLU A 152 -1.21 7.72 -30.86
CA GLU A 152 -1.58 8.94 -30.14
C GLU A 152 -0.34 9.68 -29.62
N THR A 153 0.43 10.27 -30.54
CA THR A 153 1.30 11.41 -30.22
C THR A 153 0.79 12.67 -30.92
N PRO A 154 0.91 13.86 -30.28
CA PRO A 154 0.13 15.03 -30.68
C PRO A 154 0.71 15.64 -31.96
N THR A 155 0.10 15.35 -33.10
CA THR A 155 0.36 16.11 -34.33
C THR A 155 -0.75 17.14 -34.54
N LYS A 156 -0.29 18.40 -34.63
CA LYS A 156 -1.02 19.64 -34.89
C LYS A 156 -2.20 19.54 -35.86
N SER A 157 -3.27 20.24 -35.46
CA SER A 157 -4.10 21.18 -36.25
C SER A 157 -5.00 20.65 -37.39
N THR A 158 -6.25 21.16 -37.30
CA THR A 158 -7.21 21.52 -38.36
C THR A 158 -8.02 20.41 -39.05
N GLY A 159 -9.35 20.39 -38.76
CA GLY A 159 -10.38 19.97 -39.72
C GLY A 159 -11.56 19.17 -39.12
N LYS A 160 -12.74 19.82 -39.08
CA LYS A 160 -14.14 19.38 -38.88
C LYS A 160 -14.49 17.87 -38.67
N PRO A 161 -15.51 17.56 -37.84
CA PRO A 161 -16.04 16.20 -37.68
C PRO A 161 -17.09 15.87 -38.75
N SER A 162 -17.00 14.67 -39.33
CA SER A 162 -18.09 14.03 -40.08
C SER A 162 -18.23 12.58 -39.63
N ASP A 163 -19.32 12.33 -38.89
CA ASP A 163 -20.40 11.38 -39.18
C ASP A 163 -20.11 9.92 -39.56
N LEU A 164 -21.02 9.04 -39.08
CA LEU A 164 -21.32 7.64 -39.45
C LEU A 164 -20.62 6.55 -38.58
N LEU A 165 -21.30 5.61 -37.90
CA LEU A 165 -22.66 5.05 -38.02
C LEU A 165 -23.10 4.35 -36.72
N GLU A 166 -24.41 4.36 -36.51
CA GLU A 166 -25.19 3.48 -35.63
C GLU A 166 -25.16 2.02 -36.12
N VAL A 167 -25.12 1.05 -35.20
CA VAL A 167 -25.75 -0.27 -35.38
C VAL A 167 -26.39 -0.70 -34.05
N ASP A 168 -27.64 -1.11 -34.17
CA ASP A 168 -28.64 -1.42 -33.15
C ASP A 168 -28.60 -2.89 -32.66
N GLY A 169 -29.05 -3.14 -31.42
CA GLY A 169 -29.87 -4.31 -31.02
C GLY A 169 -29.27 -5.69 -30.62
N THR A 170 -28.94 -5.86 -29.32
CA THR A 170 -29.17 -7.06 -28.41
C THR A 170 -28.45 -8.42 -28.62
N PRO A 171 -28.38 -9.35 -27.63
CA PRO A 171 -28.48 -9.30 -26.15
C PRO A 171 -27.30 -9.98 -25.38
N ASP A 172 -27.34 -9.86 -24.06
CA ASP A 172 -26.61 -10.58 -22.98
C ASP A 172 -25.87 -11.90 -23.35
N ALA A 173 -24.54 -11.90 -23.22
CA ALA A 173 -23.71 -13.08 -22.97
C ALA A 173 -22.41 -12.62 -22.29
N GLY A 174 -22.16 -13.13 -21.09
CA GLY A 174 -20.97 -12.82 -20.31
C GLY A 174 -19.68 -13.13 -21.07
N ASP A 175 -18.84 -12.11 -21.24
CA ASP A 175 -17.52 -12.28 -21.82
C ASP A 175 -16.49 -11.68 -20.85
N SER A 176 -15.97 -12.55 -19.99
CA SER A 176 -14.86 -12.26 -19.09
C SER A 176 -13.56 -12.35 -19.90
N PRO A 177 -12.85 -11.25 -20.22
CA PRO A 177 -11.63 -11.33 -20.98
C PRO A 177 -10.49 -11.61 -20.01
N PHE A 178 -10.00 -12.84 -20.03
CA PHE A 178 -8.74 -13.21 -19.38
C PHE A 178 -7.59 -12.34 -19.91
N TYR A 179 -7.00 -11.51 -19.06
CA TYR A 179 -5.76 -10.79 -19.34
C TYR A 179 -4.60 -11.46 -18.62
N SER A 180 -3.64 -11.97 -19.38
CA SER A 180 -2.30 -12.31 -18.85
C SER A 180 -1.54 -11.00 -18.59
N PRO A 181 -0.75 -10.86 -17.49
CA PRO A 181 -0.01 -9.63 -17.23
C PRO A 181 1.10 -9.46 -18.26
N GLY A 182 1.01 -8.39 -19.06
CA GLY A 182 2.12 -7.91 -19.88
C GLY A 182 3.20 -7.21 -19.02
N PRO A 183 4.29 -6.74 -19.64
CA PRO A 183 5.37 -6.01 -18.96
C PRO A 183 4.84 -4.81 -18.14
N ASP A 184 5.55 -4.42 -17.07
CA ASP A 184 5.17 -3.32 -16.17
C ASP A 184 4.83 -2.01 -16.91
N GLU A 185 5.43 -1.78 -18.09
CA GLU A 185 5.19 -0.63 -18.97
C GLU A 185 3.74 -0.52 -19.49
N ILE A 186 3.02 -1.64 -19.64
CA ILE A 186 1.63 -1.67 -20.15
C ILE A 186 0.60 -1.63 -18.99
N ALA A 187 1.05 -1.77 -17.74
CA ALA A 187 0.17 -1.89 -16.58
C ALA A 187 -0.57 -0.59 -16.24
N HIS A 188 0.03 0.58 -16.50
CA HIS A 188 -0.65 1.88 -16.36
C HIS A 188 -1.89 2.03 -17.26
N LEU A 189 -1.94 1.27 -18.36
CA LEU A 189 -3.10 1.21 -19.25
C LEU A 189 -4.18 0.24 -18.75
N MET A 190 -3.80 -0.75 -17.92
CA MET A 190 -4.75 -1.73 -17.36
C MET A 190 -5.41 -1.25 -16.06
N TYR A 191 -4.70 -0.47 -15.26
CA TYR A 191 -5.19 0.11 -14.00
C TYR A 191 -4.81 1.60 -13.93
N PRO A 192 -5.45 2.46 -14.74
CA PRO A 192 -5.15 3.88 -14.77
C PRO A 192 -5.61 4.53 -13.47
N GLN A 193 -4.68 5.20 -12.77
CA GLN A 193 -5.04 6.03 -11.62
C GLN A 193 -5.90 7.20 -12.10
N THR A 194 -6.95 7.51 -11.35
CA THR A 194 -7.76 8.69 -11.62
C THR A 194 -6.96 9.96 -11.39
N LYS A 195 -7.45 11.09 -11.92
CA LYS A 195 -6.83 12.39 -11.71
C LYS A 195 -6.74 12.73 -10.22
N ASP A 196 -7.81 12.50 -9.47
CA ASP A 196 -7.83 12.83 -8.05
C ASP A 196 -6.94 11.88 -7.24
N GLU A 197 -6.82 10.60 -7.63
CA GLU A 197 -5.90 9.66 -6.97
C GLU A 197 -4.43 10.09 -7.17
N GLN A 198 -4.06 10.53 -8.38
CA GLN A 198 -2.72 11.06 -8.65
C GLN A 198 -2.41 12.33 -7.83
N ILE A 199 -3.40 13.19 -7.60
CA ILE A 199 -3.25 14.36 -6.74
C ILE A 199 -2.95 13.94 -5.30
N VAL A 200 -3.67 12.95 -4.77
CA VAL A 200 -3.43 12.41 -3.42
C VAL A 200 -2.06 11.75 -3.33
N ASN A 201 -1.66 10.95 -4.34
CA ASN A 201 -0.33 10.32 -4.40
C ASN A 201 0.78 11.37 -4.38
N THR A 202 0.67 12.37 -5.25
CA THR A 202 1.63 13.46 -5.35
C THR A 202 1.71 14.23 -4.03
N ALA A 203 0.57 14.51 -3.39
CA ALA A 203 0.53 15.18 -2.09
C ALA A 203 1.29 14.42 -1.00
N LEU A 204 1.10 13.10 -0.93
CA LEU A 204 1.76 12.26 0.06
C LEU A 204 3.26 12.13 -0.23
N VAL A 205 3.65 11.77 -1.45
CA VAL A 205 5.06 11.53 -1.79
C VAL A 205 5.88 12.81 -1.78
N ASP A 206 5.36 13.94 -2.24
CA ASP A 206 6.05 15.23 -2.11
C ASP A 206 6.29 15.58 -0.65
N PHE A 207 5.31 15.31 0.22
CA PHE A 207 5.45 15.56 1.65
C PHE A 207 6.51 14.66 2.29
N LEU A 208 6.51 13.37 1.96
CA LEU A 208 7.48 12.39 2.47
C LEU A 208 8.90 12.72 2.01
N ASN A 209 9.08 13.04 0.72
CA ASN A 209 10.39 13.47 0.20
C ASN A 209 10.83 14.81 0.79
N ALA A 210 9.93 15.78 0.97
CA ALA A 210 10.27 17.05 1.61
C ALA A 210 10.75 16.86 3.05
N LEU A 211 10.24 15.84 3.76
CA LEU A 211 10.71 15.46 5.10
C LEU A 211 12.09 14.81 5.08
N SER A 212 12.40 13.91 4.13
CA SER A 212 13.61 13.08 4.19
C SER A 212 14.78 13.60 3.35
N MET A 213 14.55 14.24 2.20
CA MET A 213 15.57 14.47 1.17
C MET A 213 16.78 15.31 1.61
N HIS A 214 16.66 16.10 2.68
CA HIS A 214 17.74 16.93 3.23
C HIS A 214 18.60 16.18 4.27
N PHE A 215 18.24 14.95 4.60
CA PHE A 215 18.90 14.12 5.59
C PHE A 215 19.48 12.87 4.93
N LEU A 216 20.79 12.86 4.68
CA LEU A 216 21.49 11.78 3.95
C LEU A 216 21.39 10.39 4.61
N GLN A 217 20.96 10.33 5.86
CA GLN A 217 20.74 9.11 6.63
C GLN A 217 19.25 8.72 6.70
N ALA A 218 18.43 9.23 5.79
CA ALA A 218 17.05 8.83 5.60
C ALA A 218 16.90 8.11 4.26
N SER A 219 16.12 7.03 4.24
CA SER A 219 15.75 6.33 3.01
C SER A 219 14.85 7.20 2.11
N ASP A 220 14.85 6.92 0.81
CA ASP A 220 14.15 7.70 -0.21
C ASP A 220 12.75 7.17 -0.49
N TRP A 221 11.82 8.09 -0.73
CA TRP A 221 10.44 7.77 -1.10
C TRP A 221 10.23 7.93 -2.60
N THR A 222 9.55 6.97 -3.22
CA THR A 222 9.33 6.99 -4.67
C THR A 222 7.85 6.87 -5.04
N LEU A 223 7.48 7.58 -6.11
CA LEU A 223 6.18 7.44 -6.82
C LEU A 223 6.15 6.19 -7.71
N HIS A 224 7.27 5.48 -7.85
CA HIS A 224 7.34 4.26 -8.65
C HIS A 224 6.39 3.21 -8.06
N ARG A 225 5.54 2.64 -8.91
CA ARG A 225 4.59 1.59 -8.50
C ARG A 225 5.32 0.26 -8.49
N LYS A 226 5.22 -0.48 -7.38
CA LYS A 226 5.80 -1.83 -7.29
C LYS A 226 4.72 -2.90 -7.23
N SER A 227 4.91 -3.93 -8.04
CA SER A 227 4.04 -5.11 -8.15
C SER A 227 4.63 -6.24 -7.31
N PHE A 228 3.83 -6.81 -6.41
CA PHE A 228 4.20 -8.00 -5.65
C PHE A 228 3.37 -9.19 -6.10
N LYS A 229 4.02 -10.28 -6.48
CA LYS A 229 3.34 -11.51 -6.91
C LYS A 229 3.42 -12.57 -5.82
N ALA A 230 2.28 -12.95 -5.27
CA ALA A 230 2.13 -14.07 -4.35
C ALA A 230 1.75 -15.33 -5.14
N ALA A 231 2.62 -16.33 -5.14
CA ALA A 231 2.33 -17.63 -5.74
C ALA A 231 2.06 -18.68 -4.65
N PHE A 232 0.95 -19.40 -4.80
CA PHE A 232 0.51 -20.52 -3.98
C PHE A 232 0.35 -21.77 -4.86
N GLN A 233 0.00 -22.90 -4.26
CA GLN A 233 -0.01 -24.20 -4.96
C GLN A 233 -0.91 -24.23 -6.20
N HIS A 234 -2.12 -23.67 -6.12
CA HIS A 234 -3.11 -23.72 -7.20
C HIS A 234 -3.51 -22.34 -7.72
N THR A 235 -2.92 -21.26 -7.19
CA THR A 235 -3.33 -19.90 -7.48
C THR A 235 -2.20 -18.91 -7.26
N SER A 236 -2.29 -17.76 -7.91
CA SER A 236 -1.41 -16.63 -7.63
C SER A 236 -2.19 -15.33 -7.71
N PHE A 237 -1.71 -14.30 -7.04
CA PHE A 237 -2.23 -12.96 -7.22
C PHE A 237 -1.11 -11.94 -7.24
N GLU A 238 -1.41 -10.82 -7.86
CA GLU A 238 -0.52 -9.68 -7.94
C GLU A 238 -1.18 -8.48 -7.25
N ALA A 239 -0.43 -7.82 -6.39
CA ALA A 239 -0.87 -6.61 -5.71
C ALA A 239 0.11 -5.48 -6.06
N ARG A 240 -0.41 -4.39 -6.62
CA ARG A 240 0.37 -3.18 -6.94
C ARG A 240 0.18 -2.13 -5.88
N THR A 241 1.26 -1.39 -5.61
CA THR A 241 1.29 -0.23 -4.70
C THR A 241 1.31 1.09 -5.48
N ASP A 242 1.04 2.20 -4.80
CA ASP A 242 1.06 3.54 -5.38
C ASP A 242 2.41 4.26 -5.21
N GLY A 243 3.30 3.66 -4.42
CA GLY A 243 4.65 4.12 -4.15
C GLY A 243 5.27 3.27 -3.05
N TYR A 244 6.51 3.57 -2.67
CA TYR A 244 7.18 2.89 -1.57
C TYR A 244 8.38 3.67 -1.03
N LEU A 245 8.85 3.28 0.15
CA LEU A 245 10.16 3.64 0.70
C LEU A 245 11.16 2.60 0.27
N GLU A 246 12.34 3.01 -0.17
CA GLU A 246 13.41 2.10 -0.56
C GLU A 246 14.77 2.46 0.03
N ASP A 247 15.60 1.42 0.16
CA ASP A 247 17.02 1.62 0.41
C ASP A 247 17.65 2.17 -0.85
N GLY A 248 17.90 3.49 -0.90
CA GLY A 248 18.69 4.09 -1.97
C GLY A 248 20.00 3.32 -2.15
N GLY A 249 20.32 2.94 -3.40
CA GLY A 249 21.54 2.18 -3.72
C GLY A 249 21.28 0.79 -4.33
N SER A 250 22.17 -0.18 -4.04
CA SER A 250 22.26 -1.46 -4.79
C SER A 250 21.28 -2.56 -4.37
N SER A 251 20.48 -2.36 -3.31
CA SER A 251 19.59 -3.40 -2.79
C SER A 251 18.14 -3.29 -3.27
N GLU A 252 17.70 -2.14 -3.80
CA GLU A 252 16.31 -1.82 -4.24
C GLU A 252 15.20 -2.38 -3.33
N ARG A 253 15.52 -2.50 -2.03
CA ARG A 253 14.68 -3.22 -1.08
C ARG A 253 13.62 -2.29 -0.56
N VAL A 254 12.39 -2.79 -0.57
CA VAL A 254 11.24 -2.05 -0.09
C VAL A 254 11.26 -2.04 1.43
N ARG A 255 10.93 -0.90 2.04
CA ARG A 255 10.94 -0.68 3.49
C ARG A 255 9.60 -0.23 4.05
N ALA A 256 8.74 0.36 3.22
CA ALA A 256 7.36 0.70 3.52
C ALA A 256 6.58 0.80 2.22
N LEU A 257 5.28 0.52 2.25
CA LEU A 257 4.40 0.67 1.08
C LEU A 257 3.64 1.99 1.17
N ILE A 258 3.35 2.60 0.03
CA ILE A 258 2.42 3.71 -0.10
C ILE A 258 1.16 3.23 -0.80
N GLU A 259 0.02 3.60 -0.24
CA GLU A 259 -1.30 3.40 -0.84
C GLU A 259 -2.11 4.69 -0.73
N VAL A 260 -2.76 5.11 -1.81
CA VAL A 260 -3.58 6.32 -1.77
C VAL A 260 -4.98 6.10 -2.31
N LYS A 261 -5.93 6.91 -1.82
CA LYS A 261 -7.29 6.94 -2.36
C LYS A 261 -7.80 8.38 -2.46
N PRO A 262 -8.54 8.72 -3.53
CA PRO A 262 -9.09 10.08 -3.73
C PRO A 262 -10.23 10.43 -2.76
N MET A 263 -10.73 9.44 -2.02
CA MET A 263 -11.92 9.54 -1.17
C MET A 263 -11.59 9.29 0.31
N LEU A 264 -12.50 9.69 1.20
CA LEU A 264 -12.37 9.40 2.62
C LEU A 264 -12.47 7.90 2.92
N ARG A 265 -11.60 7.40 3.81
CA ARG A 265 -11.54 5.99 4.22
C ARG A 265 -12.89 5.42 4.59
N GLU A 266 -13.68 6.16 5.37
CA GLU A 266 -14.98 5.73 5.88
C GLU A 266 -15.97 5.32 4.77
N LYS A 267 -15.84 5.87 3.57
CA LYS A 267 -16.73 5.55 2.43
C LYS A 267 -16.45 4.18 1.82
N LYS A 268 -15.21 3.68 1.95
CA LYS A 268 -14.74 2.42 1.34
C LYS A 268 -13.82 1.63 2.29
N LYS A 269 -14.13 1.70 3.59
CA LYS A 269 -13.28 1.19 4.69
C LYS A 269 -12.83 -0.26 4.49
N ASN A 270 -13.78 -1.18 4.31
CA ASN A 270 -13.44 -2.60 4.13
C ASN A 270 -12.69 -2.87 2.81
N PRO A 271 -13.16 -2.39 1.63
CA PRO A 271 -12.41 -2.56 0.38
C PRO A 271 -10.96 -2.05 0.44
N ILE A 272 -10.73 -0.86 0.99
CA ILE A 272 -9.38 -0.28 1.14
C ILE A 272 -8.51 -1.17 2.01
N ARG A 273 -9.00 -1.56 3.19
CA ARG A 273 -8.25 -2.40 4.13
C ARG A 273 -7.97 -3.80 3.58
N MET A 274 -8.91 -4.39 2.85
CA MET A 274 -8.70 -5.68 2.19
C MET A 274 -7.61 -5.58 1.11
N GLN A 275 -7.54 -4.45 0.40
CA GLN A 275 -6.49 -4.19 -0.57
C GLN A 275 -5.10 -4.02 0.10
N GLU A 276 -4.99 -3.19 1.13
CA GLU A 276 -3.76 -3.01 1.93
C GLU A 276 -3.28 -4.34 2.54
N ALA A 277 -4.22 -5.16 3.02
CA ALA A 277 -3.96 -6.51 3.49
C ALA A 277 -3.37 -7.41 2.39
N ALA A 278 -3.97 -7.42 1.20
CA ALA A 278 -3.48 -8.21 0.08
C ALA A 278 -2.06 -7.79 -0.37
N GLN A 279 -1.80 -6.48 -0.41
CA GLN A 279 -0.46 -5.93 -0.68
C GLN A 279 0.55 -6.39 0.37
N MET A 280 0.18 -6.38 1.65
CA MET A 280 1.06 -6.86 2.72
C MET A 280 1.37 -8.35 2.58
N VAL A 281 0.36 -9.18 2.34
CA VAL A 281 0.53 -10.63 2.13
C VAL A 281 1.43 -10.90 0.92
N ALA A 282 1.20 -10.19 -0.19
CA ALA A 282 2.02 -10.34 -1.38
C ALA A 282 3.46 -9.92 -1.14
N TRP A 283 3.69 -8.83 -0.42
CA TRP A 283 5.03 -8.38 -0.08
C TRP A 283 5.74 -9.37 0.86
N ILE A 284 5.07 -9.91 1.89
CA ILE A 284 5.66 -10.92 2.79
C ILE A 284 6.02 -12.20 2.02
N LYS A 285 5.13 -12.64 1.11
CA LYS A 285 5.32 -13.88 0.34
C LYS A 285 6.43 -13.78 -0.71
N SER A 286 6.54 -12.64 -1.39
CA SER A 286 7.44 -12.45 -2.54
C SER A 286 8.84 -11.97 -2.18
N ASP A 287 9.00 -11.29 -1.05
CA ASP A 287 10.29 -10.81 -0.52
C ASP A 287 10.50 -11.33 0.91
N PRO A 288 10.75 -12.64 1.11
CA PRO A 288 10.99 -13.19 2.44
C PRO A 288 12.32 -12.68 3.01
N ASP A 289 12.36 -12.44 4.33
CA ASP A 289 13.55 -11.93 5.01
C ASP A 289 13.96 -12.79 6.23
N PRO A 290 14.20 -14.10 6.07
CA PRO A 290 14.25 -15.08 7.15
C PRO A 290 15.29 -14.82 8.26
N ARG A 291 16.17 -13.81 8.12
CA ARG A 291 17.10 -13.33 9.14
C ARG A 291 17.38 -11.83 9.10
N GLY A 292 16.60 -11.07 8.33
CA GLY A 292 16.85 -9.64 8.15
C GLY A 292 15.89 -8.77 8.94
N ALA A 293 16.13 -7.46 8.84
CA ALA A 293 15.43 -6.46 9.63
C ALA A 293 13.93 -6.37 9.29
N LEU A 294 13.47 -6.82 8.11
CA LEU A 294 12.05 -6.72 7.75
C LEU A 294 11.14 -7.59 8.62
N ASN A 295 11.68 -8.63 9.27
CA ASN A 295 10.92 -9.47 10.21
C ASN A 295 10.94 -8.91 11.64
N LEU A 296 11.65 -7.81 11.91
CA LEU A 296 11.57 -7.12 13.20
C LEU A 296 10.24 -6.34 13.31
N PRO A 297 9.71 -6.15 14.53
CA PRO A 297 8.48 -5.40 14.74
C PRO A 297 8.49 -4.03 14.04
N GLY A 298 7.40 -3.75 13.32
CA GLY A 298 7.15 -2.45 12.71
C GLY A 298 7.90 -2.14 11.42
N ARG A 299 8.56 -3.11 10.76
CA ARG A 299 9.25 -2.91 9.46
C ARG A 299 8.43 -3.27 8.24
N ARG A 300 7.36 -4.05 8.41
CA ARG A 300 6.33 -4.25 7.39
C ARG A 300 5.19 -3.29 7.68
N LEU A 301 5.09 -2.21 6.91
CA LEU A 301 4.09 -1.18 7.13
C LEU A 301 3.58 -0.54 5.83
N HIS A 302 2.39 0.05 5.92
CA HIS A 302 1.85 1.00 4.95
C HIS A 302 1.86 2.42 5.52
N ILE A 303 2.17 3.39 4.68
CA ILE A 303 1.79 4.78 4.83
C ILE A 303 0.69 5.04 3.81
N SER A 304 -0.53 5.25 4.28
CA SER A 304 -1.68 5.44 3.39
C SER A 304 -2.22 6.85 3.48
N GLN A 305 -2.70 7.41 2.37
CA GLN A 305 -3.46 8.68 2.40
C GLN A 305 -4.79 8.54 1.66
N ASP A 306 -5.87 8.76 2.41
CA ASP A 306 -7.23 8.74 1.91
C ASP A 306 -7.74 10.18 1.93
N ARG A 307 -7.74 10.83 0.77
CA ARG A 307 -8.02 12.27 0.62
C ARG A 307 -7.07 13.12 1.48
N HIS A 308 -7.57 13.77 2.54
CA HIS A 308 -6.79 14.61 3.45
C HIS A 308 -6.46 13.90 4.79
N GLN A 309 -6.57 12.58 4.83
CA GLN A 309 -6.31 11.78 6.04
C GLN A 309 -5.17 10.80 5.80
N ILE A 310 -4.10 10.90 6.59
CA ILE A 310 -2.99 9.96 6.57
C ILE A 310 -3.20 8.88 7.64
N PHE A 311 -2.80 7.66 7.32
CA PHE A 311 -2.82 6.49 8.20
C PHE A 311 -1.47 5.77 8.15
N ILE A 312 -1.14 5.09 9.25
CA ILE A 312 0.02 4.20 9.33
C ILE A 312 -0.49 2.83 9.76
N THR A 313 -0.22 1.79 8.97
CA THR A 313 -0.65 0.42 9.28
C THR A 313 0.56 -0.47 9.43
N PHE A 314 0.77 -1.05 10.62
CA PHE A 314 1.86 -1.99 10.89
C PHE A 314 1.38 -3.44 10.82
N ALA A 315 2.17 -4.32 10.19
CA ALA A 315 1.95 -5.76 10.20
C ALA A 315 2.69 -6.41 11.38
N GLU A 316 1.97 -7.26 12.11
CA GLU A 316 2.50 -8.18 13.13
C GLU A 316 2.21 -9.62 12.68
N TYR A 317 3.26 -10.41 12.57
CA TYR A 317 3.21 -11.83 12.21
C TYR A 317 4.46 -12.53 12.75
N ASP A 318 4.40 -13.86 12.80
CA ASP A 318 5.53 -14.68 13.23
C ASP A 318 5.90 -15.72 12.16
N GLU A 319 6.88 -16.57 12.49
CA GLU A 319 7.35 -17.64 11.62
C GLU A 319 6.23 -18.62 11.22
N SER A 320 5.24 -18.85 12.09
CA SER A 320 4.13 -19.76 11.79
C SER A 320 3.21 -19.20 10.69
N TYR A 321 3.07 -17.87 10.61
CA TYR A 321 2.37 -17.24 9.48
C TYR A 321 3.15 -17.37 8.16
N ILE A 322 4.47 -17.25 8.20
CA ILE A 322 5.33 -17.48 7.02
C ILE A 322 5.19 -18.93 6.54
N GLN A 323 5.20 -19.89 7.48
CA GLN A 323 5.00 -21.31 7.18
C GLN A 323 3.61 -21.58 6.58
N TYR A 324 2.58 -20.89 7.08
CA TYR A 324 1.24 -20.96 6.50
C TYR A 324 1.23 -20.48 5.05
N LEU A 325 1.81 -19.31 4.76
CA LEU A 325 1.90 -18.78 3.40
C LEU A 325 2.69 -19.68 2.44
N ASN A 326 3.60 -20.51 2.96
CA ASN A 326 4.44 -21.43 2.18
C ASN A 326 3.94 -22.87 2.13
N ASN A 327 2.79 -23.17 2.74
CA ASN A 327 2.25 -24.53 2.87
C ASN A 327 3.20 -25.51 3.61
N THR A 328 3.96 -25.01 4.59
CA THR A 328 4.93 -25.78 5.39
C THR A 328 4.58 -25.83 6.87
N LEU A 329 3.43 -25.28 7.27
CA LEU A 329 2.97 -25.29 8.65
C LEU A 329 2.70 -26.74 9.13
N PRO A 330 3.28 -27.18 10.27
CA PRO A 330 3.06 -28.55 10.75
C PRO A 330 1.59 -28.84 11.02
N PRO A 331 1.10 -30.08 10.77
CA PRO A 331 -0.26 -30.46 11.09
C PRO A 331 -0.58 -30.24 12.58
N LYS A 332 -1.80 -29.79 12.87
CA LYS A 332 -2.29 -29.48 14.24
C LYS A 332 -1.60 -28.29 14.93
N SER A 333 -0.79 -27.52 14.21
CA SER A 333 -0.31 -26.23 14.73
C SER A 333 -1.49 -25.28 15.00
N PRO A 334 -1.39 -24.38 16.00
CA PRO A 334 -2.33 -23.28 16.15
C PRO A 334 -2.44 -22.48 14.86
N ARG A 335 -3.63 -21.91 14.62
CA ARG A 335 -3.89 -21.11 13.43
C ARG A 335 -3.07 -19.81 13.49
N PRO A 336 -2.21 -19.54 12.51
CA PRO A 336 -1.44 -18.29 12.49
C PRO A 336 -2.25 -17.15 11.88
N PHE A 337 -2.02 -15.93 12.36
CA PHE A 337 -2.66 -14.72 11.84
C PHE A 337 -1.63 -13.65 11.50
N LEU A 338 -1.89 -12.92 10.43
CA LEU A 338 -1.32 -11.60 10.20
C LEU A 338 -2.24 -10.56 10.84
N LYS A 339 -1.71 -9.78 11.80
CA LYS A 339 -2.45 -8.68 12.40
C LYS A 339 -2.04 -7.36 11.75
N MET A 340 -3.03 -6.61 11.28
CA MET A 340 -2.87 -5.28 10.72
C MET A 340 -3.30 -4.25 11.76
N HIS A 341 -2.37 -3.43 12.22
CA HIS A 341 -2.57 -2.40 13.24
C HIS A 341 -2.58 -1.01 12.59
N GLU A 342 -3.77 -0.51 12.28
CA GLU A 342 -4.01 0.78 11.64
C GLU A 342 -4.10 1.90 12.69
N PHE A 343 -3.34 2.97 12.48
CA PHE A 343 -3.37 4.18 13.28
C PHE A 343 -3.70 5.38 12.41
N GLY A 344 -4.55 6.28 12.91
CA GLY A 344 -4.97 7.51 12.24
C GLY A 344 -6.41 7.89 12.61
N PRO A 345 -7.05 8.80 11.86
CA PRO A 345 -6.47 9.63 10.83
C PRO A 345 -5.59 10.75 11.43
N TRP A 346 -4.55 11.16 10.71
CA TRP A 346 -3.94 12.49 10.85
C TRP A 346 -4.42 13.37 9.71
N ASN A 347 -4.97 14.55 10.02
CA ASN A 347 -5.54 15.45 9.01
C ASN A 347 -4.46 16.35 8.40
N THR A 348 -4.28 16.29 7.07
CA THR A 348 -3.28 17.10 6.34
C THR A 348 -3.54 18.60 6.37
N MET A 349 -4.74 19.00 6.78
CA MET A 349 -5.14 20.39 6.95
C MET A 349 -4.98 20.88 8.40
N ALA A 350 -4.63 19.99 9.35
CA ALA A 350 -4.42 20.33 10.75
C ALA A 350 -2.93 20.41 11.09
N ARG A 351 -2.48 21.57 11.59
CA ARG A 351 -1.08 21.80 11.96
C ARG A 351 -0.58 20.79 12.99
N SER A 352 -1.35 20.55 14.06
CA SER A 352 -0.97 19.66 15.15
C SER A 352 -0.76 18.22 14.68
N ASP A 353 -1.61 17.76 13.76
CA ASP A 353 -1.55 16.40 13.22
C ASP A 353 -0.32 16.24 12.34
N MET A 354 -0.04 17.25 11.50
CA MET A 354 1.15 17.25 10.65
C MET A 354 2.45 17.40 11.44
N GLU A 355 2.44 18.17 12.54
CA GLU A 355 3.57 18.26 13.48
C GLU A 355 3.86 16.90 14.13
N ASP A 356 2.83 16.18 14.56
CA ASP A 356 2.97 14.85 15.16
C ASP A 356 3.46 13.81 14.14
N ILE A 357 2.73 13.64 13.04
CA ILE A 357 3.03 12.60 12.04
C ILE A 357 4.31 12.87 11.27
N GLY A 358 4.69 14.14 11.05
CA GLY A 358 5.91 14.49 10.32
C GLY A 358 7.17 13.91 10.97
N GLY A 359 7.27 13.99 12.29
CA GLY A 359 8.36 13.36 13.03
C GLY A 359 8.32 11.83 12.97
N ILE A 360 7.13 11.22 12.95
CA ILE A 360 6.98 9.75 12.86
C ILE A 360 7.43 9.25 11.48
N LEU A 361 7.04 9.94 10.41
CA LEU A 361 7.38 9.58 9.04
C LEU A 361 8.88 9.73 8.76
N LEU A 362 9.50 10.80 9.25
CA LEU A 362 10.95 10.94 9.17
C LEU A 362 11.67 9.87 9.99
N ALA A 363 11.17 9.53 11.19
CA ALA A 363 11.72 8.46 12.01
C ALA A 363 11.70 7.10 11.30
N ILE A 364 10.64 6.80 10.55
CA ILE A 364 10.53 5.58 9.73
C ILE A 364 11.62 5.57 8.66
N ALA A 365 11.85 6.69 7.96
CA ALA A 365 12.88 6.80 6.93
C ALA A 365 14.31 6.67 7.49
N LEU A 366 14.59 7.29 8.64
CA LEU A 366 15.89 7.18 9.33
C LEU A 366 16.16 5.75 9.80
N ARG A 367 15.15 5.11 10.40
CA ARG A 367 15.26 3.71 10.84
C ARG A 367 15.48 2.76 9.68
N ALA A 368 14.74 2.95 8.58
CA ALA A 368 14.91 2.15 7.37
C ALA A 368 16.35 2.24 6.83
N TYR A 369 16.92 3.44 6.77
CA TYR A 369 18.30 3.65 6.37
C TYR A 369 19.29 2.91 7.30
N SER A 370 19.09 2.99 8.62
CA SER A 370 19.93 2.30 9.59
C SER A 370 19.82 0.78 9.51
N ASP A 371 18.61 0.25 9.27
CA ASP A 371 18.37 -1.19 9.07
C ASP A 371 19.09 -1.71 7.81
N ALA A 372 19.31 -0.84 6.81
CA ALA A 372 20.06 -1.15 5.58
C ALA A 372 21.59 -1.00 5.74
N HIS A 373 22.03 -0.15 6.68
CA HIS A 373 23.44 0.15 6.92
C HIS A 373 23.86 -0.19 8.36
N PRO A 374 23.74 -1.46 8.81
CA PRO A 374 24.19 -1.84 10.13
C PRO A 374 25.68 -1.53 10.24
N SER A 375 26.02 -0.59 11.13
CA SER A 375 27.43 -0.26 11.41
C SER A 375 28.18 -1.56 11.72
N LYS A 376 29.21 -1.88 10.94
CA LYS A 376 30.13 -2.99 11.26
C LYS A 376 30.57 -2.81 12.71
N PRO A 377 30.58 -3.86 13.56
CA PRO A 377 31.08 -3.72 14.92
C PRO A 377 32.50 -3.19 14.83
N SER A 378 32.72 -2.00 15.41
CA SER A 378 34.03 -1.39 15.50
C SER A 378 34.98 -2.38 16.16
N SER A 379 35.91 -2.94 15.40
CA SER A 379 36.98 -3.77 15.92
C SER A 379 37.98 -2.91 16.68
N ASN A 380 37.57 -2.38 17.83
CA ASN A 380 38.49 -1.94 18.86
C ASN A 380 38.91 -3.18 19.66
N LYS A 381 39.91 -3.90 19.12
CA LYS A 381 40.83 -4.67 19.97
C LYS A 381 42.22 -4.09 19.77
N GLN A 382 42.63 -3.37 20.81
CA GLN A 382 43.97 -3.38 21.38
C GLN A 382 45.01 -4.16 20.55
N LYS A 383 46.03 -3.45 20.08
CA LYS A 383 47.41 -3.89 20.33
C LYS A 383 48.17 -2.69 20.86
N GLY A 384 48.36 -2.70 22.17
CA GLY A 384 49.58 -2.16 22.74
C GLY A 384 50.75 -2.99 22.23
N GLY A 385 51.83 -2.28 21.91
CA GLY A 385 53.15 -2.74 21.57
C GLY A 385 54.06 -1.54 21.70
#